data_AF-A0AA38ZG73-F1
#
_entry.id   AF-A0AA38ZG73-F1
#
_cell.length_a   1.000
_cell.length_b   1.000
_cell.length_c   1.000
_cell.angle_alpha   90.00
_cell.angle_beta   90.00
_cell.angle_gamma   90.00
#
_symmetry.space_group_name_H-M   'P 1'
#
loop_
_entity.id
_entity.type
_entity.pdbx_description
1 polymer ?
#
loop_
_entity_poly.entity_id
_entity_poly.type
_entity_poly.pdbx_seq_one_letter_code
_entity_poly.pdbx_strand_id
1 'polypeptide(L)'
;MSKKRGLSLDEKREKMLEIFYESQNFFLVYFWSLPSCAGNQLRNVHRKLESDLQSGKKRLSELVDQCDTLKKGREESDEREEALGELKAIELKHKELKDEMGQYADNDPAAFEEMKTAIEVAHAAANRWTDNIFTLRQWCSNNFPEAKEQLEHMYKEVGITDDFDYLELSTVLPGTIGNQMAEGNP
;
A
#
# COMPACT_ATOMS: atom_id res chain seq x y z
N MET A 1 -44.14 41.19 31.77
CA MET A 1 -43.56 40.76 33.05
C MET A 1 -42.18 41.41 33.20
N SER A 2 -42.06 42.45 34.01
CA SER A 2 -40.82 43.25 34.13
C SER A 2 -39.74 42.51 34.91
N LYS A 3 -38.50 42.49 34.43
CA LYS A 3 -37.34 41.87 35.12
C LYS A 3 -37.11 42.60 36.43
N LYS A 4 -37.18 41.89 37.57
CA LYS A 4 -36.87 42.47 38.89
C LYS A 4 -35.44 43.02 38.88
N ARG A 5 -35.29 44.30 39.25
CA ARG A 5 -34.01 44.99 39.40
C ARG A 5 -33.16 44.20 40.41
N GLY A 6 -31.92 43.88 40.04
CA GLY A 6 -30.97 43.24 40.94
C GLY A 6 -30.61 44.17 42.11
N LEU A 7 -30.27 43.58 43.26
CA LEU A 7 -29.87 44.32 44.46
C LEU A 7 -28.56 45.09 44.22
N SER A 8 -28.47 46.29 44.79
CA SER A 8 -27.23 47.07 44.88
C SER A 8 -26.21 46.36 45.79
N LEU A 9 -24.96 46.81 45.78
CA LEU A 9 -23.90 46.21 46.60
C LEU A 9 -24.21 46.39 48.11
N ASP A 10 -24.73 47.55 48.49
CA ASP A 10 -25.12 47.86 49.87
C ASP A 10 -26.36 47.05 50.30
N GLU A 11 -27.36 46.92 49.42
CA GLU A 11 -28.55 46.08 49.68
C GLU A 11 -28.18 44.59 49.84
N LYS A 12 -27.17 44.10 49.11
CA LYS A 12 -26.65 42.74 49.27
C LYS A 12 -25.93 42.56 50.60
N ARG A 13 -25.21 43.57 51.08
CA ARG A 13 -24.52 43.54 52.39
C ARG A 13 -25.53 43.48 53.53
N GLU A 14 -26.56 44.33 53.50
CA GLU A 14 -27.61 44.34 54.51
C GLU A 14 -28.34 43.00 54.57
N LYS A 15 -28.78 42.45 53.43
CA LYS A 15 -29.42 41.13 53.38
C LYS A 15 -28.51 39.99 53.82
N MET A 16 -27.21 40.06 53.51
CA MET A 16 -26.24 39.06 53.97
C MET A 16 -26.10 39.09 55.51
N LEU A 17 -26.08 40.29 56.11
CA LEU A 17 -26.07 40.45 57.56
C LEU A 17 -27.37 39.94 58.19
N GLU A 18 -28.52 40.25 57.59
CA GLU A 18 -29.84 39.78 58.06
C GLU A 18 -29.91 38.24 58.09
N ILE A 19 -29.52 37.57 57.00
CA ILE A 19 -29.45 36.10 56.93
C ILE A 19 -28.49 35.53 57.98
N PHE A 20 -27.37 36.21 58.25
CA PHE A 20 -26.39 35.79 59.24
C PHE A 20 -26.96 35.82 60.67
N TYR A 21 -27.75 36.84 61.01
CA TYR A 21 -28.38 36.96 62.33
C TYR A 21 -29.61 36.06 62.49
N GLU A 22 -30.44 35.92 61.47
CA GLU A 22 -31.67 35.10 61.53
C GLU A 22 -31.38 33.60 61.56
N SER A 23 -30.44 33.13 60.74
CA SER A 23 -30.24 31.69 60.56
C SER A 23 -29.52 31.01 61.73
N GLN A 24 -28.90 31.77 62.65
CA GLN A 24 -28.07 31.29 63.79
C GLN A 24 -27.03 30.20 63.43
N ASN A 25 -26.79 29.96 62.14
CA ASN A 25 -25.84 28.98 61.63
C ASN A 25 -24.46 29.64 61.57
N PHE A 26 -23.67 29.40 62.60
CA PHE A 26 -22.34 29.96 62.72
C PHE A 26 -21.34 29.20 61.82
N PHE A 27 -21.22 29.61 60.56
CA PHE A 27 -20.06 29.25 59.74
C PHE A 27 -18.99 30.33 59.91
N LEU A 28 -17.94 30.01 60.68
CA LEU A 28 -16.72 30.82 60.76
C LEU A 28 -15.97 30.76 59.44
N VAL A 29 -16.38 31.60 58.48
CA VAL A 29 -15.54 31.90 57.32
C VAL A 29 -14.76 33.16 57.66
N TYR A 30 -13.48 33.01 57.96
CA TYR A 30 -12.59 34.12 58.25
C TYR A 30 -12.31 34.90 56.96
N PHE A 31 -12.74 36.15 56.89
CA PHE A 31 -12.43 37.07 55.79
C PHE A 31 -11.34 38.06 56.23
N TRP A 32 -10.24 38.14 55.48
CA TRP A 32 -9.19 39.13 55.69
C TRP A 32 -8.81 39.80 54.36
N SER A 33 -8.52 41.09 54.40
CA SER A 33 -7.93 41.84 53.29
C SER A 33 -6.72 42.60 53.80
N LEU A 34 -5.53 42.14 53.44
CA LEU A 34 -4.29 42.84 53.78
C LEU A 34 -3.93 43.82 52.65
N PRO A 35 -3.49 45.06 52.96
CA PRO A 35 -3.00 46.00 51.95
C PRO A 35 -1.89 45.41 51.05
N SER A 36 -1.12 44.45 51.58
CA SER A 36 -0.06 43.74 50.86
C SER A 36 -0.56 42.71 49.84
N CYS A 37 -1.84 42.31 49.87
CA CYS A 37 -2.40 41.25 49.03
C CYS A 37 -2.30 41.58 47.54
N ALA A 38 -2.74 42.77 47.13
CA ALA A 38 -2.65 43.23 45.73
C ALA A 38 -1.19 43.35 45.26
N GLY A 39 -0.31 43.89 46.11
CA GLY A 39 1.12 44.01 45.80
C GLY A 39 1.83 42.65 45.68
N ASN A 40 1.51 41.70 46.56
CA ASN A 40 2.04 40.34 46.49
C ASN A 40 1.53 39.60 45.24
N GLN A 41 0.26 39.77 44.88
CA GLN A 41 -0.30 39.18 43.67
C GLN A 41 0.41 39.70 42.42
N LEU A 42 0.61 41.02 42.32
CA LEU A 42 1.33 41.63 41.21
C LEU A 42 2.78 41.13 41.12
N ARG A 43 3.50 41.06 42.25
CA ARG A 43 4.87 40.53 42.30
C ARG A 43 4.94 39.06 41.86
N ASN A 44 3.98 38.24 42.28
CA ASN A 44 3.93 36.83 41.87
C ASN A 44 3.68 36.70 40.37
N VAL A 45 2.76 37.49 39.82
CA VAL A 45 2.49 37.51 38.37
C VAL A 45 3.72 37.99 37.60
N HIS A 46 4.35 39.07 38.04
CA HIS A 46 5.58 39.58 37.44
C HIS A 46 6.69 38.52 37.44
N ARG A 47 6.95 37.88 38.59
CA ARG A 47 7.95 36.81 38.68
C ARG A 47 7.63 35.64 37.76
N LYS A 48 6.35 35.27 37.62
CA LYS A 48 5.93 34.20 36.70
C LYS A 48 6.18 34.59 35.26
N LEU A 49 5.74 35.78 34.84
CA LEU A 49 5.95 36.29 33.49
C LEU A 49 7.44 36.42 33.15
N GLU A 50 8.26 36.87 34.09
CA GLU A 50 9.72 36.91 33.94
C GLU A 50 10.29 35.51 33.70
N SER A 51 9.89 34.52 34.53
CA SER A 51 10.31 33.12 34.37
C SER A 51 9.87 32.55 33.02
N ASP A 52 8.62 32.78 32.62
CA ASP A 52 8.06 32.33 31.36
C ASP A 52 8.82 32.95 30.19
N LEU A 53 9.11 34.25 30.24
CA LEU A 53 9.89 34.98 29.24
C LEU A 53 11.31 34.43 29.11
N GLN A 54 11.98 34.16 30.23
CA GLN A 54 13.33 33.57 30.22
C GLN A 54 13.30 32.16 29.61
N SER A 55 12.32 31.33 29.97
CA SER A 55 12.16 30.01 29.39
C SER A 55 11.87 30.07 27.88
N GLY A 56 11.05 31.02 27.44
CA GLY A 56 10.73 31.25 26.04
C GLY A 56 11.96 31.69 25.24
N LYS A 57 12.76 32.61 25.77
CA LYS A 57 14.03 33.04 25.17
C LYS A 57 15.02 31.89 25.04
N LYS A 58 15.16 31.08 26.09
CA LYS A 58 16.02 29.89 26.07
C LYS A 58 15.57 28.92 24.96
N ARG A 59 14.28 28.59 24.92
CA ARG A 59 13.72 27.69 23.90
C ARG A 59 13.88 28.24 22.49
N LEU A 60 13.72 29.55 22.30
CA LEU A 60 13.97 30.19 21.01
C LEU A 60 15.41 30.00 20.57
N SER A 61 16.38 30.28 21.44
CA SER A 61 17.80 30.06 21.16
C SER A 61 18.08 28.61 20.76
N GLU A 62 17.58 27.65 21.56
CA GLU A 62 17.76 26.22 21.28
C GLU A 62 17.15 25.81 19.94
N LEU A 63 15.97 26.33 19.58
CA LEU A 63 15.32 26.04 18.29
C LEU A 63 16.08 26.66 17.12
N VAL A 64 16.65 27.86 17.28
CA VAL A 64 17.49 28.50 16.26
C VAL A 64 18.75 27.66 16.03
N ASP A 65 19.44 27.25 17.10
CA ASP A 65 20.63 26.40 17.00
C ASP A 65 20.32 25.05 16.33
N GLN A 66 19.16 24.46 16.61
CA GLN A 66 18.69 23.24 15.96
C GLN A 66 18.42 23.47 14.47
N CYS A 67 17.73 24.55 14.10
CA CYS A 67 17.49 24.92 12.71
C CYS A 67 18.81 25.08 11.94
N ASP A 68 19.77 25.80 12.51
CA ASP A 68 21.07 26.03 11.87
C ASP A 68 21.90 24.75 11.75
N THR A 69 21.80 23.86 12.75
CA THR A 69 22.41 22.53 12.68
C THR A 69 21.79 21.67 11.57
N LEU A 70 20.46 21.69 11.43
CA LEU A 70 19.73 20.91 10.42
C LEU A 70 19.88 21.44 8.99
N LYS A 71 20.14 22.75 8.85
CA LYS A 71 20.38 23.39 7.55
C LYS A 71 21.72 22.98 6.94
N LYS A 72 22.75 22.72 7.76
CA LYS A 72 24.06 22.27 7.26
C LYS A 72 23.91 20.99 6.44
N GLY A 73 24.29 21.04 5.17
CA GLY A 73 24.14 19.92 4.23
C GLY A 73 22.73 19.72 3.66
N ARG A 74 21.76 20.58 4.00
CA ARG A 74 20.43 20.68 3.38
C ARG A 74 20.17 22.09 2.86
N GLU A 75 21.23 22.77 2.48
CA GLU A 75 21.18 24.11 1.95
C GLU A 75 20.29 24.11 0.70
N GLU A 76 19.44 25.12 0.59
CA GLU A 76 18.65 25.35 -0.61
C GLU A 76 19.63 25.76 -1.71
N SER A 77 19.90 24.82 -2.61
CA SER A 77 20.74 24.99 -3.79
C SER A 77 20.01 24.39 -4.99
N ASP A 78 20.27 24.92 -6.18
CA ASP A 78 19.71 24.43 -7.44
C ASP A 78 20.06 22.94 -7.63
N GLU A 79 21.27 22.51 -7.23
CA GLU A 79 21.68 21.10 -7.32
C GLU A 79 20.84 20.19 -6.43
N ARG A 80 20.41 20.68 -5.26
CA ARG A 80 19.56 19.91 -4.33
C ARG A 80 18.14 19.79 -4.88
N GLU A 81 17.62 20.86 -5.46
CA GLU A 81 16.29 20.82 -6.10
C GLU A 81 16.29 19.86 -7.29
N GLU A 82 17.31 19.91 -8.14
CA GLU A 82 17.50 19.00 -9.26
C GLU A 82 17.60 17.54 -8.77
N ALA A 83 18.47 17.24 -7.80
CA ALA A 83 18.63 15.88 -7.26
C ALA A 83 17.34 15.33 -6.61
N LEU A 84 16.55 16.19 -5.94
CA LEU A 84 15.24 15.80 -5.42
C LEU A 84 14.22 15.55 -6.53
N GLY A 85 14.31 16.28 -7.64
CA GLY A 85 13.53 16.04 -8.86
C GLY A 85 13.88 14.71 -9.50
N GLU A 86 15.17 14.42 -9.67
CA GLU A 86 15.66 13.15 -10.21
C GLU A 86 15.27 11.96 -9.33
N LEU A 87 15.44 12.08 -8.01
CA LEU A 87 15.04 11.04 -7.06
C LEU A 87 13.56 10.69 -7.22
N LYS A 88 12.67 11.69 -7.28
CA LYS A 88 11.24 11.47 -7.49
C LYS A 88 10.95 10.79 -8.84
N ALA A 89 11.66 11.18 -9.89
CA ALA A 89 11.49 10.58 -11.21
C ALA A 89 11.95 9.11 -11.22
N ILE A 90 13.06 8.79 -10.55
CA ILE A 90 13.57 7.42 -10.40
C ILE A 90 12.63 6.57 -9.54
N GLU A 91 12.13 7.10 -8.43
CA GLU A 91 11.16 6.41 -7.57
C GLU A 91 9.88 6.06 -8.33
N LEU A 92 9.38 6.98 -9.17
CA LEU A 92 8.23 6.74 -10.02
C LEU A 92 8.50 5.61 -11.02
N LYS A 93 9.61 5.69 -11.76
CA LYS A 93 10.00 4.65 -12.73
C LYS A 93 10.19 3.28 -12.07
N HIS A 94 10.83 3.26 -10.89
CA HIS A 94 11.02 2.02 -10.15
C HIS A 94 9.67 1.40 -9.75
N LYS A 95 8.71 2.22 -9.32
CA LYS A 95 7.36 1.74 -9.02
C LYS A 95 6.67 1.17 -10.27
N GLU A 96 6.71 1.88 -11.39
CA GLU A 96 6.12 1.44 -12.66
C GLU A 96 6.72 0.10 -13.12
N LEU A 97 8.05 -0.02 -13.14
CA LEU A 97 8.74 -1.25 -13.52
C LEU A 97 8.43 -2.40 -12.56
N LYS A 98 8.31 -2.11 -11.26
CA LYS A 98 7.95 -3.13 -10.27
C LYS A 98 6.51 -3.62 -10.46
N ASP A 99 5.58 -2.72 -10.75
CA ASP A 99 4.18 -3.06 -11.04
C ASP A 99 4.09 -3.87 -12.36
N GLU A 100 4.89 -3.53 -13.37
CA GLU A 100 5.01 -4.30 -14.62
C GLU A 100 5.61 -5.69 -14.38
N MET A 101 6.69 -5.81 -13.62
CA MET A 101 7.26 -7.12 -13.25
C MET A 101 6.23 -7.99 -12.52
N GLY A 102 5.35 -7.40 -11.70
CA GLY A 102 4.26 -8.10 -11.04
C GLY A 102 3.27 -8.75 -12.01
N GLN A 103 3.06 -8.18 -13.20
CA GLN A 103 2.18 -8.77 -14.24
C GLN A 103 2.76 -10.07 -14.82
N TYR A 104 4.07 -10.22 -14.77
CA TYR A 104 4.79 -11.39 -15.30
C TYR A 104 5.25 -12.34 -14.20
N ALA A 105 4.80 -12.17 -12.95
CA ALA A 105 5.23 -12.98 -11.82
C ALA A 105 4.95 -14.48 -12.02
N ASP A 106 3.88 -14.82 -12.75
CA ASP A 106 3.49 -16.20 -13.04
C ASP A 106 4.18 -16.79 -14.29
N ASN A 107 4.92 -15.98 -15.07
CA ASN A 107 5.61 -16.42 -16.27
C ASN A 107 7.04 -16.89 -15.96
N ASP A 108 7.13 -17.97 -15.17
CA ASP A 108 8.43 -18.61 -14.89
C ASP A 108 9.02 -19.22 -16.17
N PRO A 109 10.22 -18.77 -16.62
CA PRO A 109 10.88 -19.36 -17.78
C PRO A 109 11.13 -20.87 -17.63
N ALA A 110 11.39 -21.34 -16.40
CA ALA A 110 11.61 -22.76 -16.17
C ALA A 110 10.32 -23.58 -16.41
N ALA A 111 9.17 -23.09 -15.92
CA ALA A 111 7.87 -23.72 -16.16
C ALA A 111 7.49 -23.73 -17.65
N PHE A 112 7.81 -22.66 -18.39
CA PHE A 112 7.57 -22.59 -19.84
C PHE A 112 8.41 -23.60 -20.63
N GLU A 113 9.70 -23.73 -20.32
CA GLU A 113 10.56 -24.74 -20.94
C GLU A 113 10.13 -26.16 -20.56
N GLU A 114 9.74 -26.40 -19.31
CA GLU A 114 9.17 -27.68 -18.89
C GLU A 114 7.92 -28.02 -19.71
N MET A 115 7.02 -27.05 -19.93
CA MET A 115 5.83 -27.24 -20.76
C MET A 115 6.19 -27.61 -22.21
N LYS A 116 7.20 -26.97 -22.81
CA LYS A 116 7.66 -27.33 -24.17
C LYS A 116 8.16 -28.77 -24.24
N THR A 117 9.00 -29.18 -23.30
CA THR A 117 9.52 -30.56 -23.29
C THR A 117 8.39 -31.58 -23.07
N ALA A 118 7.39 -31.27 -22.25
CA ALA A 118 6.23 -32.11 -22.06
C ALA A 118 5.38 -32.24 -23.34
N ILE A 119 5.23 -31.15 -24.11
CA ILE A 119 4.55 -31.16 -25.41
C ILE A 119 5.28 -32.06 -26.40
N GLU A 120 6.62 -31.99 -26.48
CA GLU A 120 7.41 -32.86 -27.36
C GLU A 120 7.21 -34.34 -27.03
N VAL A 121 7.23 -34.70 -25.73
CA VAL A 121 7.00 -36.07 -25.27
C VAL A 121 5.57 -36.53 -25.60
N ALA A 122 4.56 -35.69 -25.33
CA ALA A 122 3.17 -36.01 -25.61
C ALA A 122 2.90 -36.17 -27.11
N HIS A 123 3.50 -35.32 -27.94
CA HIS A 123 3.42 -35.37 -29.39
C HIS A 123 4.03 -36.66 -29.95
N ALA A 124 5.25 -37.01 -29.53
CA ALA A 124 5.89 -38.25 -29.92
C ALA A 124 5.08 -39.47 -29.47
N ALA A 125 4.51 -39.45 -28.26
CA ALA A 125 3.67 -40.51 -27.74
C ALA A 125 2.37 -40.67 -28.54
N ALA A 126 1.70 -39.57 -28.89
CA ALA A 126 0.48 -39.57 -29.70
C ALA A 126 0.74 -40.18 -31.08
N ASN A 127 1.79 -39.74 -31.77
CA ASN A 127 2.16 -40.27 -33.09
C ASN A 127 2.57 -41.75 -33.04
N ARG A 128 3.20 -42.20 -31.96
CA ARG A 128 3.49 -43.62 -31.74
C ARG A 128 2.22 -44.46 -31.52
N TRP A 129 1.17 -43.90 -30.91
CA TRP A 129 -0.13 -44.56 -30.85
C TRP A 129 -0.83 -44.57 -32.21
N THR A 130 -0.69 -43.51 -33.01
CA THR A 130 -1.13 -43.48 -34.42
C THR A 130 -0.49 -44.61 -35.23
N ASP A 131 0.83 -44.82 -35.11
CA ASP A 131 1.53 -45.96 -35.73
C ASP A 131 0.91 -47.30 -35.33
N ASN A 132 0.66 -47.49 -34.03
CA ASN A 132 0.08 -48.72 -33.51
C ASN A 132 -1.33 -48.97 -34.08
N ILE A 133 -2.16 -47.92 -34.16
CA ILE A 133 -3.52 -48.01 -34.71
C ILE A 133 -3.47 -48.41 -36.19
N PHE A 134 -2.61 -47.77 -36.99
CA PHE A 134 -2.45 -48.11 -38.41
C PHE A 134 -1.89 -49.52 -38.62
N THR A 135 -0.92 -49.92 -37.79
CA THR A 135 -0.35 -51.28 -37.81
C THR A 135 -1.42 -52.32 -37.51
N LEU A 136 -2.25 -52.11 -36.49
CA LEU A 136 -3.36 -53.00 -36.14
C LEU A 136 -4.41 -53.06 -37.26
N ARG A 137 -4.77 -51.91 -37.84
CA ARG A 137 -5.72 -51.82 -38.98
C ARG A 137 -5.22 -52.64 -40.17
N GLN A 138 -3.93 -52.51 -40.51
CA GLN A 138 -3.30 -53.25 -41.58
C GLN A 138 -3.20 -54.76 -41.28
N TRP A 139 -2.79 -55.13 -40.08
CA TRP A 139 -2.65 -56.53 -39.67
C TRP A 139 -4.00 -57.25 -39.64
N CYS A 140 -5.04 -56.64 -39.07
CA CYS A 140 -6.40 -57.20 -39.07
C CYS A 140 -6.93 -57.37 -40.50
N SER A 141 -6.72 -56.38 -41.38
CA SER A 141 -7.14 -56.47 -42.78
C SER A 141 -6.47 -57.62 -43.54
N ASN A 142 -5.20 -57.91 -43.24
CA ASN A 142 -4.44 -58.97 -43.91
C ASN A 142 -4.73 -60.38 -43.38
N ASN A 143 -4.94 -60.52 -42.06
CA ASN A 143 -5.09 -61.84 -41.42
C ASN A 143 -6.55 -62.24 -41.19
N PHE A 144 -7.46 -61.27 -41.08
CA PHE A 144 -8.88 -61.50 -40.78
C PHE A 144 -9.78 -60.63 -41.69
N PRO A 145 -9.88 -60.94 -42.99
CA PRO A 145 -10.67 -60.12 -43.93
C PRO A 145 -12.14 -59.96 -43.53
N GLU A 146 -12.70 -60.99 -42.90
CA GLU A 146 -14.09 -61.03 -42.41
C GLU A 146 -14.35 -60.05 -41.25
N ALA A 147 -13.31 -59.70 -40.48
CA ALA A 147 -13.40 -58.78 -39.34
C ALA A 147 -13.13 -57.31 -39.72
N LYS A 148 -12.73 -57.05 -40.97
CA LYS A 148 -12.33 -55.71 -41.43
C LYS A 148 -13.45 -54.68 -41.28
N GLU A 149 -14.66 -54.99 -41.76
CA GLU A 149 -15.79 -54.05 -41.68
C GLU A 149 -16.22 -53.77 -40.23
N GLN A 150 -16.16 -54.78 -39.36
CA GLN A 150 -16.47 -54.63 -37.94
C GLN A 150 -15.46 -53.72 -37.24
N LEU A 151 -14.17 -53.85 -37.55
CA LEU A 151 -13.12 -52.99 -37.00
C LEU A 151 -13.27 -51.54 -37.47
N GLU A 152 -13.55 -51.32 -38.76
CA GLU A 152 -13.80 -49.99 -39.32
C GLU A 152 -15.01 -49.32 -38.67
N HIS A 153 -16.09 -50.07 -38.45
CA HIS A 153 -17.27 -49.57 -37.76
C HIS A 153 -16.93 -49.15 -36.32
N MET A 154 -16.23 -50.01 -35.57
CA MET A 154 -15.79 -49.69 -34.21
C MET A 154 -14.91 -48.44 -34.17
N TYR A 155 -13.95 -48.32 -35.09
CA TYR A 155 -13.06 -47.16 -35.18
C TYR A 155 -13.85 -45.88 -35.45
N LYS A 156 -14.82 -45.89 -36.36
CA LYS A 156 -15.71 -44.75 -36.60
C LYS A 156 -16.56 -44.38 -35.38
N GLU A 157 -17.07 -45.38 -34.64
CA GLU A 157 -17.84 -45.13 -33.41
C GLU A 157 -17.01 -44.45 -32.31
N VAL A 158 -15.72 -44.79 -32.20
CA VAL A 158 -14.81 -44.16 -31.23
C VAL A 158 -14.14 -42.89 -31.74
N GLY A 159 -14.50 -42.44 -32.96
CA GLY A 159 -14.01 -41.18 -33.54
C GLY A 159 -12.69 -41.28 -34.32
N ILE A 160 -12.24 -42.48 -34.67
CA ILE A 160 -11.13 -42.70 -35.61
C ILE A 160 -11.74 -42.73 -37.02
N THR A 161 -11.80 -41.55 -37.63
CA THR A 161 -12.39 -41.29 -38.94
C THR A 161 -11.33 -41.32 -40.05
N ASP A 162 -11.74 -41.18 -41.32
CA ASP A 162 -10.85 -41.30 -42.48
C ASP A 162 -9.82 -40.15 -42.59
N ASP A 163 -10.03 -39.06 -41.84
CA ASP A 163 -9.14 -37.91 -41.66
C ASP A 163 -8.20 -38.03 -40.43
N PHE A 164 -8.24 -39.15 -39.70
CA PHE A 164 -7.31 -39.41 -38.61
C PHE A 164 -5.89 -39.63 -39.16
N ASP A 165 -4.97 -38.74 -38.79
CA ASP A 165 -3.57 -38.75 -39.24
C ASP A 165 -2.62 -38.33 -38.11
N TYR A 166 -1.32 -38.34 -38.39
CA TYR A 166 -0.29 -37.86 -37.48
C TYR A 166 -0.53 -36.41 -37.08
N LEU A 167 -0.25 -36.09 -35.83
CA LEU A 167 -0.23 -34.72 -35.36
C LEU A 167 1.01 -34.04 -35.93
N GLU A 168 0.83 -32.92 -36.62
CA GLU A 168 1.93 -32.02 -36.99
C GLU A 168 2.27 -31.11 -35.81
N LEU A 169 3.56 -30.97 -35.50
CA LEU A 169 3.99 -30.02 -34.49
C LEU A 169 3.91 -28.61 -35.10
N SER A 170 2.88 -27.84 -34.75
CA SER A 170 2.75 -26.46 -35.21
C SER A 170 3.94 -25.65 -34.69
N THR A 171 4.78 -25.17 -35.61
CA THR A 171 6.00 -24.40 -35.32
C THR A 171 5.73 -22.98 -34.84
N VAL A 172 4.46 -22.58 -34.67
CA VAL A 172 4.10 -21.28 -34.13
C VAL A 172 4.19 -21.32 -32.61
N LEU A 173 5.41 -21.38 -32.10
CA LEU A 173 5.69 -20.94 -30.74
C LEU A 173 5.41 -19.43 -30.69
N PRO A 174 4.48 -18.94 -29.85
CA PRO A 174 4.32 -17.51 -29.65
C PRO A 174 5.56 -16.99 -28.92
N GLY A 175 6.55 -16.49 -29.68
CA GLY A 175 7.76 -15.90 -29.10
C GLY A 175 8.95 -15.71 -30.05
N THR A 176 9.04 -16.44 -31.17
CA THR A 176 10.27 -16.40 -32.01
C THR A 176 10.42 -15.14 -32.87
N ILE A 177 9.52 -14.15 -32.78
CA ILE A 177 9.63 -12.88 -33.53
C ILE A 177 10.45 -11.81 -32.78
N GLY A 178 10.77 -12.01 -31.49
CA GLY A 178 11.28 -10.92 -30.63
C GLY A 178 12.80 -10.70 -30.53
N ASN A 179 13.66 -11.66 -30.93
CA ASN A 179 15.10 -11.58 -30.61
C ASN A 179 16.03 -11.17 -31.76
N GLN A 180 15.50 -10.54 -32.82
CA GLN A 180 16.31 -9.89 -33.85
C GLN A 180 16.02 -8.39 -33.88
N MET A 181 16.51 -7.63 -32.90
CA MET A 181 16.84 -6.20 -33.04
C MET A 181 17.34 -5.65 -31.69
N ALA A 182 18.64 -5.79 -31.42
CA ALA A 182 19.43 -4.85 -30.61
C ALA A 182 20.93 -5.23 -30.60
N GLU A 183 21.52 -5.52 -31.77
CA GLU A 183 22.96 -5.34 -31.97
C GLU A 183 23.13 -4.30 -33.08
N GLY A 184 23.39 -3.06 -32.66
CA GLY A 184 23.52 -1.91 -33.56
C GLY A 184 23.82 -0.64 -32.77
N ASN A 185 25.02 -0.61 -32.19
CA ASN A 185 25.61 0.55 -31.51
C ASN A 185 25.92 1.70 -32.51
N PRO A 186 26.16 2.94 -32.06
CA PRO A 186 27.35 3.32 -31.28
C PRO A 186 27.09 3.91 -29.88
#